data_AF-A0A851QFG3-F1
#
_entry.id   AF-A0A851QFG3-F1
#
_cell.length_a   1.000
_cell.length_b   1.000
_cell.length_c   1.000
_cell.angle_alpha   90.00
_cell.angle_beta   90.00
_cell.angle_gamma   90.00
#
_symmetry.space_group_name_H-M   'P 1'
#
loop_
_entity.id
_entity.type
_entity.pdbx_description
1 polymer ?
#
loop_
_entity_poly.entity_id
_entity_poly.type
_entity_poly.pdbx_seq_one_letter_code
_entity_poly.pdbx_strand_id
1 'polypeptide(L)'
;REERESWIRAKYEQRLFLAPLPASEAPLGEQLFHAVQEKDLETVLLLLAHSKKEQLNVSTGDKDRRTALHVACDMSLVVITQLLVWYGVDVRARDGQGRTALFYARRAGSQ
;
A
#
# COMPACT_ATOMS: atom_id res chain seq x y z
N ARG A 1 -33.18 12.10 -7.50
CA ARG A 1 -31.87 12.27 -8.19
C ARG A 1 -30.83 12.73 -7.18
N GLU A 2 -31.12 13.79 -6.44
CA GLU A 2 -30.29 14.33 -5.36
C GLU A 2 -29.97 13.32 -4.24
N GLU A 3 -30.92 12.50 -3.80
CA GLU A 3 -30.65 11.47 -2.78
C GLU A 3 -29.62 10.42 -3.22
N ARG A 4 -29.68 9.99 -4.49
CA ARG A 4 -28.72 9.03 -5.05
C ARG A 4 -27.34 9.66 -5.16
N GLU A 5 -27.26 10.92 -5.58
CA GLU A 5 -26.00 11.67 -5.65
C GLU A 5 -25.41 11.89 -4.24
N SER A 6 -26.25 12.26 -3.26
CA SER A 6 -25.84 12.39 -1.85
C SER A 6 -25.29 11.08 -1.30
N TRP A 7 -25.96 9.96 -1.57
CA TRP A 7 -25.48 8.64 -1.12
C TRP A 7 -24.17 8.22 -1.79
N ILE A 8 -23.99 8.52 -3.08
CA ILE A 8 -22.72 8.27 -3.80
C ILE A 8 -21.58 9.09 -3.18
N ARG A 9 -21.81 10.39 -2.90
CA ARG A 9 -20.81 11.23 -2.24
C ARG A 9 -20.51 10.74 -0.82
N ALA A 10 -21.52 10.38 -0.03
CA ALA A 10 -21.32 9.83 1.30
C ALA A 10 -20.48 8.53 1.28
N LYS A 11 -20.73 7.66 0.31
CA LYS A 11 -20.02 6.39 0.19
C LYS A 11 -18.57 6.54 -0.30
N TYR A 12 -18.33 7.34 -1.33
CA TYR A 12 -17.05 7.36 -2.03
C TYR A 12 -16.19 8.61 -1.75
N GLU A 13 -16.81 9.76 -1.48
CA GLU A 13 -16.09 10.99 -1.12
C GLU A 13 -15.89 11.10 0.39
N GLN A 14 -16.95 10.87 1.18
CA GLN A 14 -16.91 10.97 2.64
C GLN A 14 -16.45 9.66 3.31
N ARG A 15 -16.37 8.55 2.56
CA ARG A 15 -15.97 7.21 3.04
C ARG A 15 -16.75 6.77 4.28
N LEU A 16 -18.03 7.16 4.37
CA LEU A 16 -18.83 7.05 5.60
C LEU A 16 -19.14 5.60 6.02
N PHE A 17 -19.02 4.67 5.07
CA PHE A 17 -19.26 3.24 5.28
C PHE A 17 -17.97 2.40 5.25
N LEU A 18 -16.82 3.05 5.22
CA LEU A 18 -15.53 2.36 5.22
C LEU A 18 -15.28 1.80 6.63
N ALA A 19 -14.87 0.54 6.71
CA ALA A 19 -14.57 -0.09 8.00
C ALA A 19 -13.49 0.71 8.75
N PRO A 20 -13.57 0.84 10.08
CA PRO A 20 -12.55 1.57 10.84
C PRO A 20 -11.19 0.87 10.73
N LEU A 21 -10.11 1.65 10.80
CA LEU A 21 -8.76 1.10 10.86
C LEU A 21 -8.57 0.30 12.16
N PRO A 22 -7.78 -0.79 12.14
CA PRO A 22 -7.35 -1.44 13.37
C PRO A 22 -6.61 -0.41 14.24
N ALA A 23 -6.88 -0.42 15.55
CA ALA A 23 -6.22 0.48 16.48
C ALA A 23 -4.72 0.20 16.49
N SER A 24 -3.94 1.09 15.87
CA SER A 24 -2.50 0.98 15.79
C SER A 24 -1.89 2.38 15.93
N GLU A 25 -0.89 2.49 16.81
CA GLU A 25 -0.16 3.73 17.06
C GLU A 25 0.89 4.02 15.97
N ALA A 26 1.20 3.00 15.14
CA ALA A 26 2.19 3.12 14.08
C ALA A 26 1.66 3.99 12.92
N PRO A 27 2.53 4.73 12.22
CA PRO A 27 2.14 5.45 11.00
C PRO A 27 1.60 4.49 9.93
N LEU A 28 0.62 4.95 9.16
CA LEU A 28 -0.11 4.14 8.17
C LEU A 28 0.80 3.43 7.16
N GLY A 29 1.92 4.07 6.79
CA GLY A 29 2.92 3.47 5.89
C GLY A 29 3.68 2.29 6.51
N GLU A 30 3.93 2.34 7.82
CA GLU A 30 4.54 1.22 8.56
C GLU A 30 3.53 0.09 8.74
N GLN A 31 2.26 0.40 9.03
CA GLN A 31 1.18 -0.59 9.05
C GLN A 31 1.03 -1.29 7.69
N LEU A 32 1.09 -0.53 6.59
CA LEU A 32 1.02 -1.09 5.24
C LEU A 32 2.21 -2.00 4.96
N PHE A 33 3.41 -1.59 5.36
CA PHE A 33 4.60 -2.40 5.22
C PHE A 33 4.45 -3.76 5.94
N HIS A 34 4.01 -3.75 7.20
CA HIS A 34 3.77 -4.98 7.97
C HIS A 34 2.68 -5.84 7.35
N ALA A 35 1.56 -5.25 6.92
CA ALA A 35 0.49 -6.01 6.26
C ALA A 35 0.96 -6.71 4.98
N VAL A 36 1.84 -6.06 4.19
CA VAL A 36 2.46 -6.67 3.01
C VAL A 36 3.42 -7.80 3.40
N GLN A 37 4.23 -7.64 4.45
CA GLN A 37 5.11 -8.69 4.96
C GLN A 37 4.33 -9.93 5.41
N GLU A 38 3.21 -9.73 6.12
CA GLU A 38 2.33 -10.81 6.58
C GLU A 38 1.46 -11.39 5.45
N LYS A 39 1.51 -10.82 4.25
CA LYS A 39 0.66 -11.18 3.09
C LYS A 39 -0.84 -11.04 3.36
N ASP A 40 -1.19 -10.15 4.28
CA ASP A 40 -2.58 -9.89 4.67
C ASP A 40 -3.23 -8.94 3.64
N LEU A 41 -3.88 -9.52 2.64
CA LEU A 41 -4.56 -8.78 1.59
C LEU A 41 -5.71 -7.92 2.13
N GLU A 42 -6.43 -8.38 3.15
CA GLU A 42 -7.58 -7.66 3.70
C GLU A 42 -7.13 -6.38 4.40
N THR A 43 -6.11 -6.49 5.25
CA THR A 43 -5.51 -5.33 5.93
C THR A 43 -4.85 -4.39 4.91
N VAL A 44 -4.16 -4.91 3.88
CA VAL A 44 -3.62 -4.08 2.79
C VAL A 44 -4.73 -3.27 2.10
N LEU A 45 -5.85 -3.91 1.73
CA LEU A 45 -6.96 -3.23 1.06
C LEU A 45 -7.59 -2.16 1.96
N LEU A 46 -7.80 -2.47 3.23
CA LEU A 46 -8.34 -1.53 4.21
C LEU A 46 -7.43 -0.31 4.35
N LEU A 47 -6.13 -0.53 4.55
CA LEU A 47 -5.14 0.54 4.67
C LEU A 47 -5.09 1.40 3.41
N LEU A 48 -5.10 0.78 2.22
CA LEU A 48 -5.13 1.52 0.95
C LEU A 48 -6.40 2.36 0.79
N ALA A 49 -7.56 1.85 1.20
CA ALA A 49 -8.82 2.59 1.14
C ALA A 49 -8.82 3.83 2.05
N HIS A 50 -8.10 3.80 3.17
CA HIS A 50 -7.94 4.94 4.08
C HIS A 50 -6.81 5.88 3.69
N SER A 51 -5.78 5.38 3.01
CA SER A 51 -4.57 6.14 2.69
C SER A 51 -4.76 7.22 1.61
N LYS A 52 -3.91 8.24 1.67
CA LYS A 52 -3.60 9.14 0.54
C LYS A 52 -2.27 8.72 -0.09
N LYS A 53 -2.08 9.05 -1.38
CA LYS A 53 -0.89 8.71 -2.17
C LYS A 53 0.44 9.03 -1.47
N GLU A 54 0.51 10.17 -0.79
CA GLU A 54 1.70 10.65 -0.06
C GLU A 54 2.12 9.72 1.09
N GLN A 55 1.16 9.00 1.68
CA GLN A 55 1.38 8.13 2.85
C GLN A 55 1.85 6.72 2.45
N LEU A 56 1.75 6.35 1.18
CA LEU A 56 2.02 5.00 0.69
C LEU A 56 3.50 4.76 0.34
N ASN A 57 4.28 5.84 0.19
CA ASN A 57 5.70 5.78 -0.17
C ASN A 57 6.64 5.81 1.05
N VAL A 58 6.08 5.67 2.25
CA VAL A 58 6.86 5.59 3.48
C VAL A 58 7.75 4.34 3.42
N SER A 59 9.04 4.54 3.68
CA SER A 59 9.98 3.46 3.87
C SER A 59 10.01 3.06 5.34
N THR A 60 10.35 1.80 5.62
CA THR A 60 10.80 1.45 6.97
C THR A 60 11.98 2.33 7.37
N GLY A 61 12.00 2.77 8.63
CA GLY A 61 13.14 3.51 9.19
C GLY A 61 14.39 2.66 9.37
N ASP A 62 14.40 1.43 8.85
CA ASP A 62 15.56 0.56 8.87
C ASP A 62 16.65 1.04 7.89
N LYS A 63 17.83 0.41 7.98
CA LYS A 63 18.98 0.75 7.14
C LYS A 63 18.71 0.53 5.64
N ASP A 64 17.76 -0.35 5.32
CA ASP A 64 17.43 -0.70 3.95
C ASP A 64 16.41 0.25 3.33
N ARG A 65 15.71 1.11 4.09
CA ARG A 65 14.74 2.10 3.59
C ARG A 65 13.79 1.51 2.53
N ARG A 66 13.32 0.28 2.74
CA ARG A 66 12.43 -0.40 1.80
C ARG A 66 11.01 0.11 1.95
N THR A 67 10.31 0.27 0.83
CA THR A 67 8.87 0.56 0.79
C THR A 67 8.06 -0.72 0.68
N ALA A 68 6.75 -0.65 0.94
CA ALA A 68 5.83 -1.77 0.76
C ALA A 68 5.92 -2.41 -0.64
N LEU A 69 6.17 -1.60 -1.69
CA LEU A 69 6.33 -2.11 -3.06
C LEU A 69 7.60 -2.95 -3.23
N HIS A 70 8.71 -2.58 -2.59
CA HIS A 70 9.95 -3.38 -2.63
C HIS A 70 9.70 -4.78 -2.06
N VAL A 71 9.04 -4.84 -0.89
CA VAL A 71 8.72 -6.11 -0.22
C VAL A 71 7.75 -6.95 -1.03
N ALA A 72 6.67 -6.35 -1.56
CA ALA A 72 5.70 -7.07 -2.38
C ALA A 72 6.36 -7.72 -3.60
N CYS A 73 7.27 -7.01 -4.28
CA CYS A 73 8.03 -7.54 -5.41
C CYS A 73 9.05 -8.60 -5.01
N ASP A 74 9.73 -8.44 -3.87
CA ASP A 74 10.70 -9.42 -3.36
C ASP A 74 10.04 -10.76 -2.99
N MET A 75 8.79 -10.69 -2.54
CA MET A 75 7.99 -11.84 -2.13
C MET A 75 7.07 -12.39 -3.23
N SER A 76 7.16 -11.86 -4.47
CA SER A 76 6.33 -12.25 -5.62
C SER A 76 4.82 -12.13 -5.36
N LEU A 77 4.38 -11.12 -4.58
CA LEU A 77 2.99 -10.90 -4.22
C LEU A 77 2.24 -10.13 -5.32
N VAL A 78 2.03 -10.77 -6.48
CA VAL A 78 1.50 -10.14 -7.71
C VAL A 78 0.23 -9.30 -7.47
N VAL A 79 -0.73 -9.82 -6.70
CA VAL A 79 -1.99 -9.12 -6.42
C VAL A 79 -1.74 -7.84 -5.60
N ILE A 80 -0.93 -7.92 -4.55
CA ILE A 80 -0.58 -6.79 -3.69
C ILE A 80 0.27 -5.77 -4.48
N THR A 81 1.23 -6.23 -5.27
CA THR A 81 2.01 -5.38 -6.17
C THR A 81 1.09 -4.59 -7.11
N GLN A 82 0.12 -5.25 -7.74
CA GLN A 82 -0.82 -4.60 -8.66
C GLN A 82 -1.68 -3.56 -7.94
N LEU A 83 -2.19 -3.88 -6.74
CA LEU A 83 -2.96 -2.95 -5.92
C LEU A 83 -2.14 -1.72 -5.54
N LEU A 84 -0.92 -1.90 -5.04
CA LEU A 84 -0.04 -0.79 -4.69
C LEU A 84 0.17 0.14 -5.89
N VAL A 85 0.47 -0.42 -7.07
CA VAL A 85 0.66 0.35 -8.31
C VAL A 85 -0.60 1.14 -8.69
N TRP A 86 -1.79 0.55 -8.60
CA TRP A 86 -3.05 1.26 -8.87
C TRP A 86 -3.32 2.40 -7.90
N TYR A 87 -2.90 2.27 -6.64
CA TYR A 87 -3.00 3.34 -5.64
C TYR A 87 -1.88 4.39 -5.76
N GLY A 88 -1.01 4.28 -6.75
CA GLY A 88 -0.08 5.33 -7.14
C GLY A 88 1.18 5.42 -6.27
N VAL A 89 1.63 4.32 -5.67
CA VAL A 89 3.00 4.29 -5.09
C VAL A 89 4.05 4.64 -6.14
N ASP A 90 5.15 5.22 -5.69
CA ASP A 90 6.30 5.51 -6.51
C ASP A 90 7.04 4.23 -6.89
N VAL A 91 6.78 3.75 -8.11
CA VAL A 91 7.44 2.57 -8.69
C VAL A 91 8.93 2.79 -8.98
N ARG A 92 9.42 4.04 -8.92
CA ARG A 92 10.82 4.41 -9.14
C ARG A 92 11.56 4.70 -7.85
N ALA A 93 10.88 4.58 -6.70
CA ALA A 93 11.50 4.70 -5.40
C ALA A 93 12.71 3.76 -5.30
N ARG A 94 13.79 4.29 -4.69
CA ARG A 94 15.00 3.54 -4.42
C ARG A 94 15.14 3.31 -2.93
N ASP A 95 15.49 2.10 -2.57
CA ASP A 95 15.80 1.72 -1.20
C ASP A 95 17.17 2.28 -0.75
N GLY A 96 17.59 1.93 0.46
CA GLY A 96 18.86 2.30 1.07
C GLY A 96 20.09 1.84 0.30
N GLN A 97 19.95 0.82 -0.55
CA GLN A 97 21.00 0.24 -1.39
C GLN A 97 20.91 0.71 -2.85
N GLY A 98 20.01 1.65 -3.16
CA GLY A 98 19.80 2.17 -4.50
C GLY A 98 19.00 1.26 -5.43
N ARG A 99 18.40 0.19 -4.90
CA ARG A 99 17.60 -0.80 -5.65
C ARG A 99 16.16 -0.33 -5.76
N THR A 100 15.49 -0.71 -6.84
CA THR A 100 14.07 -0.40 -7.09
C THR A 100 13.23 -1.65 -6.86
N ALA A 101 11.90 -1.51 -6.76
CA ALA A 101 11.00 -2.67 -6.71
C ALA A 101 11.18 -3.64 -7.89
N LEU A 102 11.51 -3.12 -9.09
CA LEU A 102 11.80 -3.94 -10.26
C LEU A 102 13.06 -4.81 -10.10
N PHE A 103 14.08 -4.32 -9.38
CA PHE A 103 15.27 -5.12 -9.06
C PHE A 103 14.87 -6.37 -8.28
N TYR A 104 14.01 -6.20 -7.28
CA TYR A 104 13.52 -7.30 -6.44
C TYR A 104 12.63 -8.27 -7.21
N ALA A 105 11.70 -7.77 -8.03
CA ALA A 105 10.83 -8.62 -8.86
C ALA A 105 11.64 -9.55 -9.79
N ARG A 106 12.68 -9.02 -10.45
CA ARG A 106 13.57 -9.80 -11.32
C ARG A 106 14.36 -10.85 -10.54
N ARG A 107 14.84 -10.51 -9.35
CA ARG A 107 15.58 -11.42 -8.47
C ARG A 107 14.70 -12.57 -7.97
N ALA A 108 13.42 -12.28 -7.69
CA ALA A 108 12.45 -13.24 -7.18
C ALA A 108 11.95 -14.22 -8.26
N GLY A 109 12.35 -14.06 -9.52
CA GLY A 109 11.92 -14.93 -10.61
C GLY A 109 10.44 -14.76 -11.01
N SER A 110 9.80 -13.67 -10.59
CA SER A 110 8.47 -13.29 -11.07
C SER A 110 8.57 -12.88 -12.54
N GLN A 111 8.18 -13.79 -13.44
CA GLN A 111 8.04 -13.57 -14.89
C GLN A 111 6.60 -13.17 -15.22
#